data_AF-A0AAF3EXD3-F1
#
_entry.id   AF-A0AAF3EXD3-F1
#
_cell.length_a   1.000
_cell.length_b   1.000
_cell.length_c   1.000
_cell.angle_alpha   90.00
_cell.angle_beta   90.00
_cell.angle_gamma   90.00
#
_symmetry.space_group_name_H-M   'P 1'
#
loop_
_entity.id
_entity.type
_entity.pdbx_description
1 polymer ?
#
loop_
_entity_poly.entity_id
_entity_poly.type
_entity_poly.pdbx_seq_one_letter_code
_entity_poly.pdbx_strand_id
1 'polypeptide(L)'
;MWLYLLSIFSLCIPCQAWFYNRDDPDAWTKGGVFPLPTQLNYGSENITISPKRILIQAGDHEECDIVAKSVETYIKKWMFPFPVEPRTDFNEFGVQVQIEEKCPIGVPPDDMVESYNLSVTKDGAVLKAKQVWGFLRGLETLSQLIFYDEPSNSYLVRTADIIDNPRFQVRGLLLDTSRHFVPTKILQRQLDLMAQNKLNVLHWHIVDSESFPYQSTKFPELTKVGAYSKRHIYTKEDIKSVIDYARIRGIRVMPEFDSPGHMGAWRGVKDLLTDCFDENGVSTNLPNLIDPSEEKNFEFLSQFFKEVADDFPDAYIHLGGDEPEFWLAECWDRNPKIQAFKEKMGFSTNTELGDFYVERLQNAVANATNHKTQIFWQDVFDNNKPASSSIIHVWKGETHPEVMANIKRVTESGRRVILSSCWYLNRINYGADWKENFDEKGPENSYSGYYNCDPRGFDGTPEQKDLVLGGVIALWGEMVDATNMESRLWPRASAVAERLWSPAELTKEAKKAWPRMHELRCRQLSRGFRVQPTNWPDFCPFEWSGDN
;
A
#
# COMPACT_ATOMS: atom_id res chain seq x y z
N MET A 1 17.84 -37.35 -63.75
CA MET A 1 19.04 -37.00 -62.96
C MET A 1 19.21 -35.50 -63.09
N TRP A 2 18.39 -34.73 -62.38
CA TRP A 2 18.73 -34.04 -61.13
C TRP A 2 19.93 -33.09 -61.30
N LEU A 3 19.68 -31.78 -61.34
CA LEU A 3 20.35 -30.79 -60.50
C LEU A 3 19.63 -29.44 -60.58
N TYR A 4 19.18 -29.01 -59.41
CA TYR A 4 18.38 -27.84 -59.11
C TYR A 4 19.17 -26.54 -59.32
N LEU A 5 18.57 -25.58 -60.04
CA LEU A 5 18.93 -24.16 -60.00
C LEU A 5 17.97 -23.48 -59.01
N LEU A 6 18.47 -23.18 -57.81
CA LEU A 6 17.72 -22.55 -56.73
C LEU A 6 18.65 -21.53 -56.06
N SER A 7 18.55 -20.26 -56.45
CA SER A 7 19.21 -19.07 -55.83
C SER A 7 19.14 -17.91 -56.85
N ILE A 8 18.62 -16.70 -56.64
CA ILE A 8 18.23 -15.93 -55.46
C ILE A 8 17.14 -14.94 -55.95
N PHE A 9 15.86 -15.18 -55.64
CA PHE A 9 14.90 -14.09 -55.59
C PHE A 9 15.06 -13.47 -54.21
N SER A 10 15.84 -12.38 -54.11
CA SER A 10 15.88 -11.55 -52.91
C SER A 10 14.54 -10.81 -52.87
N LEU A 11 13.55 -11.49 -52.30
CA LEU A 11 12.36 -10.86 -51.76
C LEU A 11 12.86 -9.85 -50.72
N CYS A 12 12.89 -8.57 -51.09
CA CYS A 12 12.76 -7.45 -50.17
C CYS A 12 11.37 -7.51 -49.51
N ILE A 13 11.13 -8.56 -48.73
CA ILE A 13 10.20 -8.47 -47.63
C ILE A 13 10.98 -7.66 -46.60
N PRO A 14 10.52 -6.47 -46.18
CA PRO A 14 11.14 -5.82 -45.04
C PRO A 14 11.12 -6.87 -43.94
N CYS A 15 12.30 -7.24 -43.43
CA CYS A 15 12.38 -7.85 -42.12
C CYS A 15 11.75 -6.84 -41.16
N GLN A 16 10.42 -6.92 -40.98
CA GLN A 16 9.79 -6.51 -39.77
C GLN A 16 10.45 -7.38 -38.71
N ALA A 17 11.42 -6.79 -38.03
CA ALA A 17 12.15 -7.42 -36.96
C ALA A 17 11.14 -8.13 -36.07
N TRP A 18 11.41 -9.40 -35.82
CA TRP A 18 10.62 -10.32 -35.03
C TRP A 18 10.65 -9.96 -33.52
N PHE A 19 10.73 -8.67 -33.21
CA PHE A 19 10.79 -8.09 -31.87
C PHE A 19 9.96 -6.78 -31.85
N TYR A 20 8.72 -6.91 -31.37
CA TYR A 20 7.92 -5.88 -30.66
C TYR A 20 7.52 -4.57 -31.35
N ASN A 21 7.06 -4.61 -32.61
CA ASN A 21 6.06 -3.65 -33.08
C ASN A 21 4.66 -4.20 -32.72
N ARG A 22 4.34 -4.22 -31.43
CA ARG A 22 3.04 -4.73 -30.99
C ARG A 22 1.96 -3.69 -31.33
N ASP A 23 1.03 -4.08 -32.20
CA ASP A 23 -0.13 -3.25 -32.53
C ASP A 23 -1.05 -3.07 -31.31
N ASP A 24 -1.89 -2.03 -31.33
CA ASP A 24 -2.97 -1.81 -30.34
C ASP A 24 -3.72 -3.13 -30.05
N PRO A 25 -3.87 -3.56 -28.78
CA PRO A 25 -3.67 -2.80 -27.53
C PRO A 25 -2.31 -2.95 -26.87
N ASP A 26 -1.34 -3.58 -27.52
CA ASP A 26 -0.06 -3.91 -26.90
C ASP A 26 1.06 -2.89 -27.25
N ALA A 27 0.69 -1.72 -27.80
CA ALA A 27 1.57 -0.57 -27.89
C ALA A 27 1.55 0.22 -26.57
N TRP A 28 2.73 0.53 -26.03
CA TRP A 28 2.89 1.47 -24.92
C TRP A 28 2.18 2.80 -25.17
N THR A 29 1.60 3.38 -24.11
CA THR A 29 0.99 4.71 -24.20
C THR A 29 2.06 5.80 -24.18
N LYS A 30 1.69 6.99 -24.67
CA LYS A 30 2.44 8.24 -24.49
C LYS A 30 1.54 9.23 -23.78
N GLY A 31 1.96 9.67 -22.59
CA GLY A 31 1.14 10.51 -21.73
C GLY A 31 -0.07 9.76 -21.17
N GLY A 32 0.04 8.45 -20.97
CA GLY A 32 -1.00 7.60 -20.42
C GLY A 32 -1.09 7.75 -18.91
N VAL A 33 -2.31 7.95 -18.40
CA VAL A 33 -2.55 8.13 -16.97
C VAL A 33 -2.80 6.79 -16.26
N PHE A 34 -2.18 6.58 -15.10
CA PHE A 34 -2.35 5.44 -14.22
C PHE A 34 -2.27 5.87 -12.73
N PRO A 35 -3.22 5.52 -11.86
CA PRO A 35 -4.54 4.96 -12.15
C PRO A 35 -5.39 5.78 -13.12
N LEU A 36 -6.30 5.12 -13.84
CA LEU A 36 -7.23 5.77 -14.76
C LEU A 36 -8.20 6.71 -14.01
N PRO A 37 -8.33 7.99 -14.41
CA PRO A 37 -9.25 8.92 -13.77
C PRO A 37 -10.72 8.55 -13.95
N THR A 38 -11.56 9.10 -13.08
CA THR A 38 -13.04 8.97 -13.18
C THR A 38 -13.57 9.50 -14.50
N GLN A 39 -13.08 10.67 -14.95
CA GLN A 39 -13.32 11.19 -16.30
C GLN A 39 -12.00 11.66 -16.90
N LEU A 40 -11.75 11.25 -18.14
CA LEU A 40 -10.52 11.59 -18.88
C LEU A 40 -10.86 11.82 -20.34
N ASN A 41 -10.72 13.07 -20.80
CA ASN A 41 -10.87 13.45 -22.19
C ASN A 41 -9.55 13.98 -22.70
N TYR A 42 -8.82 13.19 -23.48
CA TYR A 42 -7.61 13.69 -24.14
C TYR A 42 -7.99 14.66 -25.26
N GLY A 43 -7.25 15.75 -25.38
CA GLY A 43 -7.30 16.63 -26.55
C GLY A 43 -6.58 16.03 -27.74
N SER A 44 -6.66 16.74 -28.87
CA SER A 44 -6.08 16.32 -30.16
C SER A 44 -4.63 16.75 -30.37
N GLU A 45 -4.08 17.57 -29.47
CA GLU A 45 -2.78 18.22 -29.63
C GLU A 45 -1.83 17.87 -28.48
N ASN A 46 -0.55 17.73 -28.81
CA ASN A 46 0.55 17.67 -27.85
C ASN A 46 1.36 18.95 -27.95
N ILE A 47 1.78 19.49 -26.81
CA ILE A 47 2.48 20.78 -26.73
C ILE A 47 3.92 20.51 -26.35
N THR A 48 4.86 21.05 -27.12
CA THR A 48 6.27 20.95 -26.77
C THR A 48 6.62 21.94 -25.66
N ILE A 49 7.25 21.46 -24.59
CA ILE A 49 7.66 22.25 -23.43
C ILE A 49 9.15 22.08 -23.14
N SER A 50 9.72 23.05 -22.43
CA SER A 50 11.08 22.96 -21.91
C SER A 50 11.08 22.78 -20.39
N PRO A 51 11.92 21.88 -19.82
CA PRO A 51 12.03 21.69 -18.37
C PRO A 51 12.31 22.96 -17.56
N LYS A 52 13.00 23.95 -18.14
CA LYS A 52 13.29 25.24 -17.48
C LYS A 52 12.21 26.30 -17.68
N ARG A 53 11.13 25.98 -18.41
CA ARG A 53 10.06 26.92 -18.78
C ARG A 53 8.68 26.47 -18.31
N ILE A 54 8.61 25.51 -17.38
CA ILE A 54 7.38 25.20 -16.65
C ILE A 54 7.34 26.01 -15.35
N LEU A 55 6.20 26.64 -15.08
CA LEU A 55 6.01 27.45 -13.88
C LEU A 55 4.73 26.99 -13.17
N ILE A 56 4.86 26.44 -11.97
CA ILE A 56 3.72 26.04 -11.13
C ILE A 56 3.46 27.15 -10.13
N GLN A 57 2.30 27.82 -10.24
CA GLN A 57 1.90 28.95 -9.41
C GLN A 57 0.76 28.53 -8.51
N ALA A 58 0.99 28.55 -7.20
CA ALA A 58 0.01 28.12 -6.20
C ALA A 58 -0.57 29.27 -5.37
N GLY A 59 -0.21 30.52 -5.70
CA GLY A 59 -0.74 31.71 -5.03
C GLY A 59 -0.50 31.66 -3.52
N ASP A 60 -1.57 31.81 -2.74
CA ASP A 60 -1.50 31.81 -1.27
C ASP A 60 -1.00 30.48 -0.67
N HIS A 61 -0.94 29.41 -1.46
CA HIS A 61 -0.43 28.10 -1.02
C HIS A 61 1.05 27.87 -1.37
N GLU A 62 1.77 28.84 -1.92
CA GLU A 62 3.21 28.69 -2.20
C GLU A 62 4.05 28.47 -0.92
N GLU A 63 3.62 29.05 0.21
CA GLU A 63 4.25 28.84 1.52
C GLU A 63 3.74 27.57 2.23
N CYS A 64 2.77 26.85 1.65
CA CYS A 64 2.32 25.57 2.19
C CYS A 64 3.41 24.52 2.00
N ASP A 65 3.93 23.97 3.08
CA ASP A 65 5.11 23.11 3.02
C ASP A 65 4.87 21.82 2.20
N ILE A 66 3.65 21.29 2.21
CA ILE A 66 3.21 20.17 1.36
C ILE A 66 3.30 20.56 -0.12
N VAL A 67 2.77 21.74 -0.48
CA VAL A 67 2.75 22.22 -1.86
C VAL A 67 4.18 22.53 -2.32
N ALA A 68 4.93 23.31 -1.57
CA ALA A 68 6.30 23.70 -1.92
C ALA A 68 7.22 22.49 -2.12
N LYS A 69 7.24 21.55 -1.17
CA LYS A 69 8.10 20.35 -1.24
C LYS A 69 7.67 19.40 -2.35
N SER A 70 6.37 19.28 -2.60
CA SER A 70 5.89 18.42 -3.69
C SER A 70 6.26 19.02 -5.04
N VAL A 71 5.95 20.29 -5.30
CA VAL A 71 6.36 21.01 -6.52
C VAL A 71 7.86 20.89 -6.76
N GLU A 72 8.68 21.14 -5.73
CA GLU A 72 10.13 20.97 -5.82
C GLU A 72 10.52 19.55 -6.24
N THR A 73 9.93 18.54 -5.59
CA THR A 73 10.21 17.12 -5.88
C THR A 73 9.84 16.78 -7.32
N TYR A 74 8.65 17.19 -7.78
CA TYR A 74 8.20 16.91 -9.14
C TYR A 74 9.11 17.57 -10.18
N ILE A 75 9.38 18.87 -10.05
CA ILE A 75 10.22 19.61 -11.00
C ILE A 75 11.66 19.07 -11.02
N LYS A 76 12.26 18.83 -9.85
CA LYS A 76 13.68 18.42 -9.78
C LYS A 76 13.93 16.95 -10.09
N LYS A 77 12.96 16.06 -9.85
CA LYS A 77 13.21 14.61 -9.88
C LYS A 77 12.25 13.81 -10.75
N TRP A 78 10.97 14.17 -10.82
CA TRP A 78 9.94 13.24 -11.32
C TRP A 78 9.26 13.62 -12.62
N MET A 79 9.29 14.90 -12.98
CA MET A 79 8.59 15.42 -14.15
C MET A 79 9.50 15.40 -15.40
N PHE A 80 10.81 15.60 -15.22
CA PHE A 80 11.80 15.65 -16.30
C PHE A 80 13.07 14.84 -16.00
N PRO A 81 12.98 13.49 -15.88
CA PRO A 81 14.13 12.66 -15.52
C PRO A 81 15.18 12.53 -16.65
N PHE A 82 14.85 12.89 -17.90
CA PHE A 82 15.78 12.85 -19.04
C PHE A 82 16.51 14.19 -19.25
N PRO A 83 17.82 14.14 -19.57
CA PRO A 83 18.62 15.32 -19.88
C PRO A 83 18.29 15.81 -21.29
N VAL A 84 17.16 16.52 -21.43
CA VAL A 84 16.87 17.31 -22.62
C VAL A 84 17.48 18.69 -22.43
N GLU A 85 18.31 19.11 -23.38
CA GLU A 85 18.91 20.45 -23.35
C GLU A 85 17.80 21.52 -23.27
N PRO A 86 17.75 22.30 -22.18
CA PRO A 86 16.67 23.26 -22.00
C PRO A 86 16.72 24.35 -23.05
N ARG A 87 15.62 24.50 -23.77
CA ARG A 87 15.43 25.49 -24.82
C ARG A 87 14.80 26.76 -24.26
N THR A 88 15.48 27.90 -24.44
CA THR A 88 15.03 29.21 -23.94
C THR A 88 14.10 29.94 -24.90
N ASP A 89 14.02 29.50 -26.16
CA ASP A 89 13.16 30.03 -27.21
C ASP A 89 11.69 29.58 -27.08
N PHE A 90 11.38 28.77 -26.08
CA PHE A 90 10.04 28.24 -25.82
C PHE A 90 9.24 29.18 -24.91
N ASN A 91 7.95 29.30 -25.21
CA ASN A 91 7.00 29.98 -24.33
C ASN A 91 6.93 29.27 -22.98
N GLU A 92 6.61 30.03 -21.93
CA GLU A 92 6.38 29.45 -20.61
C GLU A 92 5.11 28.61 -20.62
N PHE A 93 5.19 27.41 -20.05
CA PHE A 93 4.04 26.57 -19.77
C PHE A 93 3.61 26.82 -18.33
N GLY A 94 2.63 27.71 -18.17
CA GLY A 94 2.08 28.06 -16.86
C GLY A 94 1.12 26.99 -16.34
N VAL A 95 1.28 26.62 -15.07
CA VAL A 95 0.37 25.73 -14.33
C VAL A 95 -0.21 26.52 -13.18
N GLN A 96 -1.48 26.90 -13.28
CA GLN A 96 -2.20 27.57 -12.21
C GLN A 96 -2.80 26.54 -11.26
N VAL A 97 -2.42 26.60 -9.99
CA VAL A 97 -2.95 25.75 -8.92
C VAL A 97 -3.96 26.56 -8.09
N GLN A 98 -5.14 25.97 -7.87
CA GLN A 98 -6.21 26.55 -7.05
C GLN A 98 -6.61 25.53 -5.98
N ILE A 99 -6.31 25.84 -4.72
CA ILE A 99 -6.69 25.01 -3.58
C ILE A 99 -7.69 25.79 -2.73
N GLU A 100 -8.88 25.25 -2.50
CA GLU A 100 -9.97 25.98 -1.83
C GLU A 100 -9.72 26.15 -0.33
N GLU A 101 -9.30 25.08 0.34
CA GLU A 101 -9.06 25.07 1.79
C GLU A 101 -7.62 25.44 2.14
N LYS A 102 -7.42 25.93 3.37
CA LYS A 102 -6.09 26.32 3.86
C LYS A 102 -5.14 25.13 3.96
N CYS A 103 -3.84 25.41 3.89
CA CYS A 103 -2.80 24.41 4.15
C CYS A 103 -3.00 23.76 5.54
N PRO A 104 -3.09 22.43 5.63
CA PRO A 104 -3.24 21.74 6.90
C PRO A 104 -1.92 21.69 7.66
N ILE A 105 -2.00 21.73 9.00
CA ILE A 105 -0.83 21.66 9.90
C ILE A 105 -0.50 20.19 10.27
N GLY A 106 -1.49 19.29 10.24
CA GLY A 106 -1.37 17.91 10.70
C GLY A 106 -1.15 16.87 9.60
N VAL A 107 -1.15 15.59 10.01
CA VAL A 107 -1.20 14.44 9.10
C VAL A 107 -2.51 14.40 8.31
N PRO A 108 -2.59 13.67 7.19
CA PRO A 108 -3.84 13.55 6.46
C PRO A 108 -4.91 12.90 7.36
N PRO A 109 -6.10 13.51 7.50
CA PRO A 109 -7.18 12.89 8.26
C PRO A 109 -7.73 11.68 7.49
N ASP A 110 -8.45 10.80 8.17
CA ASP A 110 -9.05 9.64 7.52
C ASP A 110 -10.09 10.06 6.46
N ASP A 111 -10.84 11.14 6.69
CA ASP A 111 -11.85 11.71 5.79
C ASP A 111 -11.30 12.73 4.77
N MET A 112 -10.00 12.70 4.48
CA MET A 112 -9.37 13.66 3.56
C MET A 112 -10.02 13.68 2.17
N VAL A 113 -10.13 14.88 1.58
CA VAL A 113 -10.68 15.07 0.24
C VAL A 113 -9.58 15.03 -0.82
N GLU A 114 -9.61 13.97 -1.63
CA GLU A 114 -8.59 13.69 -2.64
C GLU A 114 -9.03 14.01 -4.08
N SER A 115 -10.18 14.66 -4.25
CA SER A 115 -10.71 15.02 -5.57
C SER A 115 -9.99 16.22 -6.17
N TYR A 116 -9.86 16.22 -7.51
CA TYR A 116 -9.27 17.31 -8.26
C TYR A 116 -9.82 17.38 -9.68
N ASN A 117 -9.71 18.57 -10.27
CA ASN A 117 -9.96 18.83 -11.69
C ASN A 117 -8.67 19.35 -12.33
N LEU A 118 -8.26 18.75 -13.44
CA LEU A 118 -7.08 19.16 -14.19
C LEU A 118 -7.48 19.44 -15.65
N SER A 119 -7.27 20.67 -16.10
CA SER A 119 -7.43 21.06 -17.50
C SER A 119 -6.08 21.46 -18.07
N VAL A 120 -5.68 20.84 -19.17
CA VAL A 120 -4.41 21.05 -19.86
C VAL A 120 -4.72 21.45 -21.30
N THR A 121 -4.44 22.70 -21.64
CA THR A 121 -4.68 23.29 -22.96
C THR A 121 -3.36 23.75 -23.58
N LYS A 122 -3.39 24.21 -24.84
CA LYS A 122 -2.23 24.77 -25.54
C LYS A 122 -1.59 25.97 -24.82
N ASP A 123 -2.35 26.68 -23.99
CA ASP A 123 -1.93 27.91 -23.34
C ASP A 123 -1.43 27.67 -21.90
N GLY A 124 -1.54 26.45 -21.37
CA GLY A 124 -1.13 26.10 -20.01
C GLY A 124 -2.02 25.06 -19.35
N ALA A 125 -1.88 24.90 -18.04
CA ALA A 125 -2.71 24.00 -17.24
C ALA A 125 -3.35 24.69 -16.04
N VAL A 126 -4.52 24.21 -15.63
CA VAL A 126 -5.21 24.62 -14.39
C VAL A 126 -5.51 23.37 -13.57
N LEU A 127 -4.97 23.31 -12.36
CA LEU A 127 -5.21 22.24 -11.39
C LEU A 127 -6.02 22.80 -10.21
N LYS A 128 -7.27 22.36 -10.07
CA LYS A 128 -8.16 22.75 -8.97
C LYS A 128 -8.38 21.59 -8.02
N ALA A 129 -8.31 21.84 -6.73
CA ALA A 129 -8.62 20.85 -5.70
C ALA A 129 -9.27 21.52 -4.49
N LYS A 130 -10.13 20.78 -3.78
CA LYS A 130 -10.72 21.28 -2.54
C LYS A 130 -9.67 21.39 -1.42
N GLN A 131 -8.87 20.34 -1.27
CA GLN A 131 -7.80 20.25 -0.27
C GLN A 131 -6.44 19.98 -0.94
N VAL A 132 -5.35 20.21 -0.19
CA VAL A 132 -3.97 19.93 -0.65
C VAL A 132 -3.77 18.46 -1.08
N TRP A 133 -4.57 17.53 -0.55
CA TRP A 133 -4.49 16.11 -0.89
C TRP A 133 -4.90 15.85 -2.33
N GLY A 134 -6.02 16.44 -2.79
CA GLY A 134 -6.43 16.40 -4.20
C GLY A 134 -5.40 17.05 -5.12
N PHE A 135 -4.77 18.14 -4.68
CA PHE A 135 -3.66 18.76 -5.42
C PHE A 135 -2.50 17.77 -5.62
N LEU A 136 -2.08 17.03 -4.60
CA LEU A 136 -1.01 16.03 -4.73
C LEU A 136 -1.36 14.94 -5.76
N ARG A 137 -2.63 14.50 -5.82
CA ARG A 137 -3.09 13.51 -6.79
C ARG A 137 -3.10 14.06 -8.20
N GLY A 138 -3.57 15.30 -8.37
CA GLY A 138 -3.57 15.98 -9.66
C GLY A 138 -2.18 16.34 -10.17
N LEU A 139 -1.23 16.63 -9.27
CA LEU A 139 0.17 16.87 -9.64
C LEU A 139 0.84 15.60 -10.19
N GLU A 140 0.58 14.42 -9.60
CA GLU A 140 1.03 13.15 -10.17
C GLU A 140 0.43 12.95 -11.56
N THR A 141 -0.88 13.15 -11.73
CA THR A 141 -1.56 13.02 -13.02
C THR A 141 -0.99 13.99 -14.07
N LEU A 142 -0.75 15.25 -13.72
CA LEU A 142 -0.08 16.22 -14.60
C LEU A 142 1.31 15.72 -15.01
N SER A 143 2.08 15.17 -14.07
CA SER A 143 3.41 14.63 -14.37
C SER A 143 3.36 13.48 -15.37
N GLN A 144 2.28 12.69 -15.38
CA GLN A 144 2.09 11.58 -16.31
C GLN A 144 1.69 12.05 -17.71
N LEU A 145 0.96 13.16 -17.84
CA LEU A 145 0.66 13.77 -19.14
C LEU A 145 1.91 14.36 -19.83
N ILE A 146 2.98 14.59 -19.07
CA ILE A 146 4.28 15.00 -19.59
C ILE A 146 5.11 13.76 -19.94
N PHE A 147 5.56 13.68 -21.18
CA PHE A 147 6.37 12.57 -21.68
C PHE A 147 7.50 13.07 -22.58
N TYR A 148 8.58 12.31 -22.62
CA TYR A 148 9.69 12.59 -23.52
C TYR A 148 9.41 11.97 -24.89
N ASP A 149 9.59 12.76 -25.95
CA ASP A 149 9.48 12.32 -27.33
C ASP A 149 10.86 12.24 -27.97
N GLU A 150 11.33 11.00 -28.17
CA GLU A 150 12.66 10.70 -28.71
C GLU A 150 12.89 11.24 -30.13
N PRO A 151 11.96 11.12 -31.10
CA PRO A 151 12.17 11.64 -32.45
C PRO A 151 12.42 13.15 -32.50
N SER A 152 11.76 13.92 -31.64
CA SER A 152 11.94 15.37 -31.54
C SER A 152 12.99 15.79 -30.51
N ASN A 153 13.52 14.85 -29.72
CA ASN A 153 14.39 15.08 -28.56
C ASN A 153 13.84 16.20 -27.65
N SER A 154 12.57 16.11 -27.28
CA SER A 154 11.87 17.16 -26.53
C SER A 154 10.83 16.59 -25.56
N TYR A 155 10.42 17.40 -24.58
CA TYR A 155 9.27 17.05 -23.74
C TYR A 155 7.98 17.54 -24.36
N LEU A 156 6.98 16.67 -24.37
CA LEU A 156 5.63 16.99 -24.80
C LEU A 156 4.67 16.88 -23.61
N VAL A 157 3.65 17.72 -23.60
CA VAL A 157 2.48 17.59 -22.72
C VAL A 157 1.28 17.23 -23.55
N ARG A 158 0.59 16.15 -23.15
CA ARG A 158 -0.69 15.79 -23.76
C ARG A 158 -1.81 16.67 -23.21
N THR A 159 -2.55 17.33 -24.09
CA THR A 159 -3.74 18.10 -23.68
C THR A 159 -4.82 17.15 -23.15
N ALA A 160 -5.52 17.56 -22.10
CA ALA A 160 -6.55 16.75 -21.45
C ALA A 160 -7.46 17.57 -20.54
N ASP A 161 -8.71 17.15 -20.41
CA ASP A 161 -9.62 17.57 -19.35
C ASP A 161 -9.95 16.36 -18.47
N ILE A 162 -9.67 16.49 -17.17
CA ILE A 162 -9.73 15.41 -16.18
C ILE A 162 -10.54 15.87 -14.96
N ILE A 163 -11.48 15.04 -14.55
CA ILE A 163 -12.20 15.13 -13.28
C ILE A 163 -11.97 13.82 -12.56
N ASP A 164 -11.47 13.87 -11.33
CA ASP A 164 -11.03 12.65 -10.67
C ASP A 164 -11.19 12.67 -9.15
N ASN A 165 -11.43 11.50 -8.61
CA ASN A 165 -11.55 11.20 -7.18
C ASN A 165 -11.35 9.69 -6.98
N PRO A 166 -10.87 9.25 -5.80
CA PRO A 166 -10.77 7.83 -5.52
C PRO A 166 -12.14 7.18 -5.36
N ARG A 167 -12.25 5.91 -5.73
CA ARG A 167 -13.40 5.03 -5.46
C ARG A 167 -13.48 4.60 -4.00
N PHE A 168 -12.33 4.40 -3.35
CA PHE A 168 -12.22 3.92 -1.98
C PHE A 168 -11.35 4.85 -1.11
N GLN A 169 -11.73 5.00 0.16
CA GLN A 169 -11.07 5.85 1.15
C GLN A 169 -9.74 5.26 1.62
N VAL A 170 -9.66 3.93 1.80
CA VAL A 170 -8.45 3.22 2.25
C VAL A 170 -7.79 2.53 1.05
N ARG A 171 -6.58 2.97 0.71
CA ARG A 171 -5.76 2.40 -0.36
C ARG A 171 -4.37 2.17 0.18
N GLY A 172 -4.22 1.06 0.89
CA GLY A 172 -3.09 0.82 1.76
C GLY A 172 -2.02 -0.10 1.20
N LEU A 173 -0.85 -0.03 1.81
CA LEU A 173 0.26 -0.96 1.66
C LEU A 173 0.74 -1.38 3.05
N LEU A 174 0.64 -2.67 3.36
CA LEU A 174 1.23 -3.28 4.55
C LEU A 174 2.69 -3.60 4.27
N LEU A 175 3.57 -3.05 5.11
CA LEU A 175 4.98 -3.41 5.16
C LEU A 175 5.28 -4.02 6.53
N ASP A 176 5.69 -5.28 6.51
CA ASP A 176 6.21 -5.99 7.68
C ASP A 176 7.69 -5.65 7.86
N THR A 177 8.00 -5.10 9.02
CA THR A 177 9.36 -4.71 9.41
C THR A 177 9.89 -5.44 10.63
N SER A 178 9.15 -6.47 11.06
CA SER A 178 9.53 -7.34 12.16
C SER A 178 10.25 -8.58 11.65
N ARG A 179 9.67 -9.30 10.68
CA ARG A 179 10.25 -10.54 10.12
C ARG A 179 11.62 -10.28 9.51
N HIS A 180 11.79 -9.10 8.91
CA HIS A 180 13.09 -8.52 8.57
C HIS A 180 13.06 -7.01 8.80
N PHE A 181 14.13 -6.44 9.33
CA PHE A 181 14.23 -4.99 9.51
C PHE A 181 14.34 -4.26 8.16
N VAL A 182 13.54 -3.21 7.98
CA VAL A 182 13.53 -2.40 6.75
C VAL A 182 14.06 -0.99 7.06
N PRO A 183 15.23 -0.57 6.52
CA PRO A 183 15.75 0.76 6.78
C PRO A 183 14.76 1.87 6.40
N THR A 184 14.70 2.96 7.18
CA THR A 184 13.78 4.09 6.94
C THR A 184 13.89 4.67 5.54
N LYS A 185 15.09 4.70 4.96
CA LYS A 185 15.32 5.12 3.57
C LYS A 185 14.56 4.23 2.56
N ILE A 186 14.43 2.94 2.82
CA ILE A 186 13.66 2.01 1.98
C ILE A 186 12.16 2.24 2.17
N LEU A 187 11.69 2.47 3.40
CA LEU A 187 10.30 2.86 3.67
C LEU A 187 9.93 4.16 2.92
N GLN A 188 10.80 5.17 2.95
CA GLN A 188 10.62 6.42 2.21
C GLN A 188 10.54 6.21 0.70
N ARG A 189 11.33 5.29 0.13
CA ARG A 189 11.20 4.92 -1.29
C ARG A 189 9.87 4.25 -1.59
N GLN A 190 9.34 3.43 -0.68
CA GLN A 190 8.00 2.86 -0.86
C GLN A 190 6.93 3.94 -0.77
N LEU A 191 7.05 4.93 0.12
CA LEU A 191 6.15 6.09 0.19
C LEU A 191 6.18 6.92 -1.11
N ASP A 192 7.34 7.06 -1.75
CA ASP A 192 7.44 7.69 -3.07
C ASP A 192 6.67 6.91 -4.15
N LEU A 193 6.79 5.59 -4.17
CA LEU A 193 6.08 4.74 -5.12
C LEU A 193 4.57 4.68 -4.82
N MET A 194 4.19 4.67 -3.54
CA MET A 194 2.79 4.80 -3.11
C MET A 194 2.16 6.10 -3.63
N ALA A 195 2.87 7.24 -3.51
CA ALA A 195 2.39 8.54 -3.99
C ALA A 195 2.17 8.53 -5.51
N GLN A 196 3.13 7.97 -6.27
CA GLN A 196 3.04 7.84 -7.74
C GLN A 196 1.89 6.91 -8.19
N ASN A 197 1.43 6.02 -7.31
CA ASN A 197 0.29 5.13 -7.55
C ASN A 197 -0.99 5.59 -6.84
N LYS A 198 -0.99 6.77 -6.21
CA LYS A 198 -2.14 7.33 -5.46
C LYS A 198 -2.63 6.45 -4.28
N LEU A 199 -1.77 5.61 -3.72
CA LEU A 199 -2.00 4.95 -2.43
C LEU A 199 -1.88 5.96 -1.28
N ASN A 200 -2.60 5.73 -0.18
CA ASN A 200 -2.74 6.74 0.88
C ASN A 200 -2.63 6.22 2.32
N VAL A 201 -2.40 4.92 2.54
CA VAL A 201 -2.16 4.37 3.89
C VAL A 201 -0.93 3.48 3.87
N LEU A 202 0.10 3.82 4.66
CA LEU A 202 1.13 2.87 5.05
C LEU A 202 0.61 2.14 6.28
N HIS A 203 0.26 0.88 6.11
CA HIS A 203 -0.01 -0.03 7.21
C HIS A 203 1.33 -0.58 7.71
N TRP A 204 1.82 -0.06 8.83
CA TRP A 204 3.14 -0.41 9.32
C TRP A 204 3.04 -1.50 10.38
N HIS A 205 3.18 -2.75 9.92
CA HIS A 205 3.35 -3.92 10.77
C HIS A 205 4.78 -3.90 11.35
N ILE A 206 4.90 -3.24 12.52
CA ILE A 206 6.18 -2.77 13.04
C ILE A 206 6.84 -3.77 14.00
N VAL A 207 6.09 -4.69 14.59
CA VAL A 207 6.58 -5.72 15.53
C VAL A 207 5.84 -7.04 15.31
N ASP A 208 6.50 -8.15 15.62
CA ASP A 208 5.95 -9.52 15.58
C ASP A 208 6.81 -10.42 16.51
N SER A 209 6.65 -11.73 16.40
CA SER A 209 7.39 -12.80 17.07
C SER A 209 8.90 -12.68 16.89
N GLU A 210 9.36 -12.35 15.67
CA GLU A 210 10.76 -12.42 15.31
C GLU A 210 11.56 -11.21 15.80
N SER A 211 10.99 -10.00 15.78
CA SER A 211 11.67 -8.84 16.34
C SER A 211 10.76 -7.70 16.83
N PHE A 212 11.31 -6.91 17.76
CA PHE A 212 10.68 -5.71 18.31
C PHE A 212 11.54 -4.47 18.00
N PRO A 213 11.52 -3.94 16.75
CA PRO A 213 12.36 -2.81 16.36
C PRO A 213 11.83 -1.45 16.83
N TYR A 214 10.54 -1.33 17.19
CA TYR A 214 9.96 -0.10 17.73
C TYR A 214 10.64 0.31 19.05
N GLN A 215 11.21 1.52 19.12
CA GLN A 215 11.85 2.02 20.34
C GLN A 215 10.83 2.68 21.28
N SER A 216 10.35 1.92 22.26
CA SER A 216 9.55 2.51 23.33
C SER A 216 10.42 3.28 24.32
N THR A 217 10.04 4.52 24.63
CA THR A 217 10.71 5.32 25.67
C THR A 217 10.34 4.86 27.07
N LYS A 218 9.09 4.45 27.26
CA LYS A 218 8.55 3.99 28.53
C LYS A 218 8.93 2.54 28.85
N PHE A 219 9.06 1.71 27.83
CA PHE A 219 9.39 0.28 27.97
C PHE A 219 10.64 -0.09 27.16
N PRO A 220 11.83 0.45 27.52
CA PRO A 220 13.05 0.28 26.72
C PRO A 220 13.55 -1.17 26.64
N GLU A 221 13.15 -2.02 27.58
CA GLU A 221 13.52 -3.44 27.57
C GLU A 221 12.87 -4.21 26.41
N LEU A 222 11.72 -3.77 25.88
CA LEU A 222 11.08 -4.37 24.70
C LEU A 222 12.06 -4.40 23.53
N THR A 223 12.59 -3.24 23.15
CA THR A 223 13.55 -3.11 22.04
C THR A 223 14.90 -3.71 22.38
N LYS A 224 15.38 -3.54 23.63
CA LYS A 224 16.69 -4.03 24.05
C LYS A 224 16.80 -5.56 24.00
N VAL A 225 15.70 -6.27 24.25
CA VAL A 225 15.63 -7.73 24.25
C VAL A 225 15.06 -8.30 22.94
N GLY A 226 14.12 -7.57 22.31
CA GLY A 226 13.36 -8.01 21.15
C GLY A 226 13.92 -7.58 19.80
N ALA A 227 14.71 -6.50 19.70
CA ALA A 227 15.28 -6.10 18.41
C ALA A 227 16.40 -7.07 17.98
N TYR A 228 16.55 -7.28 16.66
CA TYR A 228 17.64 -8.11 16.13
C TYR A 228 19.03 -7.60 16.52
N SER A 229 19.22 -6.28 16.52
CA SER A 229 20.46 -5.64 16.97
C SER A 229 20.23 -4.17 17.28
N LYS A 230 21.22 -3.50 17.89
CA LYS A 230 21.20 -2.04 18.09
C LYS A 230 21.10 -1.22 16.80
N ARG A 231 21.36 -1.82 15.63
CA ARG A 231 21.24 -1.18 14.31
C ARG A 231 19.87 -1.39 13.65
N HIS A 232 19.04 -2.25 14.22
CA HIS A 232 17.73 -2.65 13.69
C HIS A 232 16.63 -2.14 14.61
N ILE A 233 16.63 -0.82 14.82
CA ILE A 233 15.73 -0.12 15.74
C ILE A 233 15.16 1.09 15.01
N TYR A 234 13.86 1.33 15.16
CA TYR A 234 13.21 2.58 14.80
C TYR A 234 13.13 3.47 16.02
N THR A 235 13.96 4.51 16.05
CA THR A 235 13.90 5.56 17.07
C THR A 235 12.65 6.42 16.92
N LYS A 236 12.33 7.23 17.93
CA LYS A 236 11.23 8.21 17.84
C LYS A 236 11.45 9.18 16.66
N GLU A 237 12.69 9.58 16.43
CA GLU A 237 13.09 10.43 15.32
C GLU A 237 12.91 9.73 13.97
N ASP A 238 13.22 8.43 13.87
CA ASP A 238 12.98 7.63 12.67
C ASP A 238 11.48 7.56 12.34
N ILE A 239 10.65 7.26 13.34
CA ILE A 239 9.20 7.17 13.19
C ILE A 239 8.63 8.52 12.75
N LYS A 240 9.00 9.60 13.44
CA LYS A 240 8.61 10.97 13.06
C LYS A 240 9.04 11.31 11.64
N SER A 241 10.27 10.95 11.25
CA SER A 241 10.80 11.18 9.91
C SER A 241 10.00 10.45 8.83
N VAL A 242 9.60 9.18 9.07
CA VAL A 242 8.74 8.42 8.16
C VAL A 242 7.34 9.05 8.06
N ILE A 243 6.74 9.44 9.19
CA ILE A 243 5.43 10.09 9.24
C ILE A 243 5.44 11.43 8.51
N ASP A 244 6.45 12.28 8.74
CA ASP A 244 6.57 13.58 8.07
C ASP A 244 6.80 13.40 6.55
N TYR A 245 7.57 12.37 6.15
CA TYR A 245 7.79 12.04 4.75
C TYR A 245 6.51 11.53 4.05
N ALA A 246 5.69 10.77 4.78
CA ALA A 246 4.39 10.29 4.31
C ALA A 246 3.37 11.44 4.22
N ARG A 247 3.34 12.35 5.21
CA ARG A 247 2.42 13.49 5.26
C ARG A 247 2.53 14.38 4.02
N ILE A 248 3.74 14.75 3.60
CA ILE A 248 3.93 15.62 2.42
C ILE A 248 3.53 14.93 1.10
N ARG A 249 3.22 13.62 1.13
CA ARG A 249 2.69 12.82 0.02
C ARG A 249 1.20 12.49 0.18
N GLY A 250 0.56 12.99 1.23
CA GLY A 250 -0.83 12.67 1.55
C GLY A 250 -0.99 11.18 1.88
N ILE A 251 -0.01 10.59 2.57
CA ILE A 251 -0.05 9.20 3.04
C ILE A 251 -0.15 9.20 4.56
N ARG A 252 -1.13 8.48 5.06
CA ARG A 252 -1.35 8.16 6.47
C ARG A 252 -0.40 7.04 6.91
N VAL A 253 0.05 7.05 8.16
CA VAL A 253 0.88 5.98 8.73
C VAL A 253 0.11 5.34 9.87
N MET A 254 -0.52 4.20 9.57
CA MET A 254 -1.33 3.43 10.50
C MET A 254 -0.45 2.34 11.14
N PRO A 255 -0.13 2.41 12.44
CA PRO A 255 0.68 1.40 13.10
C PRO A 255 -0.13 0.14 13.38
N GLU A 256 0.55 -0.99 13.33
CA GLU A 256 0.06 -2.26 13.85
C GLU A 256 0.97 -2.79 14.96
N PHE A 257 0.34 -3.10 16.09
CA PHE A 257 0.97 -3.77 17.22
C PHE A 257 0.11 -4.98 17.56
N ASP A 258 0.48 -6.11 16.98
CA ASP A 258 -0.30 -7.34 17.00
C ASP A 258 -0.34 -8.00 18.38
N SER A 259 -1.53 -8.47 18.76
CA SER A 259 -1.81 -9.21 19.99
C SER A 259 -3.18 -9.89 19.87
N PRO A 260 -3.43 -11.05 20.53
CA PRO A 260 -2.61 -11.67 21.57
C PRO A 260 -1.48 -12.56 21.06
N GLY A 261 -1.54 -12.97 19.78
CA GLY A 261 -0.51 -13.76 19.09
C GLY A 261 0.61 -12.87 18.54
N HIS A 262 1.59 -13.48 17.88
CA HIS A 262 2.69 -12.74 17.27
C HIS A 262 3.53 -11.90 18.25
N MET A 263 3.61 -12.31 19.52
CA MET A 263 4.22 -11.53 20.60
C MET A 263 5.60 -12.00 21.07
N GLY A 264 6.24 -12.96 20.40
CA GLY A 264 7.51 -13.55 20.84
C GLY A 264 8.63 -12.55 21.15
N ALA A 265 8.74 -11.47 20.37
CA ALA A 265 9.75 -10.43 20.63
C ALA A 265 9.38 -9.45 21.75
N TRP A 266 8.16 -9.49 22.26
CA TRP A 266 7.68 -8.63 23.36
C TRP A 266 8.18 -9.08 24.74
N ARG A 267 8.92 -10.18 24.80
CA ARG A 267 9.53 -10.78 26.01
C ARG A 267 10.43 -9.86 26.85
N GLY A 268 10.68 -8.62 26.42
CA GLY A 268 11.32 -7.58 27.22
C GLY A 268 10.48 -7.12 28.42
N VAL A 269 9.18 -7.40 28.44
CA VAL A 269 8.31 -7.14 29.59
C VAL A 269 8.15 -8.43 30.40
N LYS A 270 8.57 -8.37 31.66
CA LYS A 270 8.55 -9.52 32.56
C LYS A 270 7.11 -10.02 32.79
N ASP A 271 6.91 -11.34 32.66
CA ASP A 271 5.63 -12.05 32.85
C ASP A 271 4.51 -11.58 31.90
N LEU A 272 4.84 -10.90 30.80
CA LEU A 272 3.85 -10.48 29.79
C LEU A 272 3.30 -11.68 29.02
N LEU A 273 4.20 -12.57 28.59
CA LEU A 273 3.85 -13.71 27.77
C LEU A 273 3.55 -14.94 28.62
N THR A 274 2.68 -15.80 28.10
CA THR A 274 2.31 -17.05 28.73
C THR A 274 3.44 -18.06 28.62
N ASP A 275 3.74 -18.79 29.70
CA ASP A 275 4.61 -19.97 29.62
C ASP A 275 3.94 -21.06 28.77
N CYS A 276 4.63 -21.57 27.75
CA CYS A 276 4.09 -22.59 26.85
C CYS A 276 4.75 -23.95 27.08
N PHE A 277 3.98 -25.02 26.91
CA PHE A 277 4.36 -26.40 27.25
C PHE A 277 4.09 -27.37 26.09
N ASP A 278 5.02 -28.31 25.90
CA ASP A 278 4.85 -29.43 24.98
C ASP A 278 3.85 -30.47 25.53
N GLU A 279 3.60 -31.53 24.77
CA GLU A 279 2.67 -32.61 25.16
C GLU A 279 3.08 -33.36 26.44
N ASN A 280 4.34 -33.28 26.84
CA ASN A 280 4.87 -33.90 28.04
C ASN A 280 4.87 -32.94 29.26
N GLY A 281 4.36 -31.72 29.09
CA GLY A 281 4.37 -30.69 30.13
C GLY A 281 5.74 -30.03 30.32
N VAL A 282 6.65 -30.16 29.35
CA VAL A 282 7.96 -29.51 29.38
C VAL A 282 7.85 -28.15 28.71
N SER A 283 8.44 -27.12 29.32
CA SER A 283 8.41 -25.77 28.75
C SER A 283 9.10 -25.73 27.39
N THR A 284 8.45 -25.12 26.40
CA THR A 284 9.01 -24.94 25.04
C THR A 284 10.03 -23.80 24.98
N ASN A 285 10.04 -22.90 25.97
CA ASN A 285 10.81 -21.65 25.99
C ASN A 285 10.58 -20.75 24.75
N LEU A 286 9.45 -20.92 24.06
CA LEU A 286 9.08 -20.16 22.86
C LEU A 286 7.70 -19.50 23.07
N PRO A 287 7.55 -18.61 24.05
CA PRO A 287 6.27 -17.97 24.31
C PRO A 287 5.90 -17.01 23.17
N ASN A 288 4.69 -17.12 22.64
CA ASN A 288 4.21 -16.26 21.55
C ASN A 288 2.80 -15.66 21.78
N LEU A 289 2.16 -16.02 22.90
CA LEU A 289 0.87 -15.48 23.32
C LEU A 289 1.01 -14.67 24.61
N ILE A 290 0.36 -13.52 24.69
CA ILE A 290 0.21 -12.79 25.97
C ILE A 290 -0.51 -13.64 27.02
N ASP A 291 -0.19 -13.43 28.28
CA ASP A 291 -0.93 -13.99 29.42
C ASP A 291 -2.15 -13.10 29.76
N PRO A 292 -3.38 -13.52 29.45
CA PRO A 292 -4.58 -12.73 29.73
C PRO A 292 -5.03 -12.81 31.20
N SER A 293 -4.41 -13.65 32.04
CA SER A 293 -4.82 -13.85 33.43
C SER A 293 -4.32 -12.78 34.40
N GLU A 294 -3.44 -11.90 33.93
CA GLU A 294 -2.72 -10.92 34.74
C GLU A 294 -3.16 -9.49 34.45
N GLU A 295 -3.74 -8.81 35.45
CA GLU A 295 -4.22 -7.43 35.33
C GLU A 295 -3.12 -6.45 34.90
N LYS A 296 -1.89 -6.65 35.41
CA LYS A 296 -0.71 -5.85 35.06
C LYS A 296 -0.40 -5.85 33.55
N ASN A 297 -0.80 -6.88 32.81
CA ASN A 297 -0.57 -6.95 31.37
C ASN A 297 -1.49 -5.98 30.62
N PHE A 298 -2.73 -5.78 31.07
CA PHE A 298 -3.63 -4.76 30.54
C PHE A 298 -3.23 -3.34 30.95
N GLU A 299 -2.69 -3.16 32.16
CA GLU A 299 -2.10 -1.88 32.58
C GLU A 299 -0.89 -1.52 31.71
N PHE A 300 -0.03 -2.50 31.41
CA PHE A 300 1.08 -2.35 30.45
C PHE A 300 0.55 -1.95 29.08
N LEU A 301 -0.41 -2.70 28.51
CA LEU A 301 -0.97 -2.41 27.18
C LEU A 301 -1.57 -1.00 27.13
N SER A 302 -2.34 -0.58 28.13
CA SER A 302 -2.88 0.79 28.20
C SER A 302 -1.77 1.84 28.18
N GLN A 303 -0.72 1.63 28.98
CA GLN A 303 0.40 2.55 29.07
C GLN A 303 1.26 2.56 27.79
N PHE A 304 1.40 1.42 27.13
CA PHE A 304 2.12 1.24 25.87
C PHE A 304 1.38 1.92 24.73
N PHE A 305 0.09 1.64 24.58
CA PHE A 305 -0.73 2.22 23.51
C PHE A 305 -0.96 3.72 23.67
N LYS A 306 -0.87 4.27 24.89
CA LYS A 306 -0.80 5.72 25.10
C LYS A 306 0.43 6.32 24.39
N GLU A 307 1.60 5.71 24.57
CA GLU A 307 2.83 6.16 23.90
C GLU A 307 2.75 5.96 22.37
N VAL A 308 2.18 4.83 21.91
CA VAL A 308 1.94 4.60 20.48
C VAL A 308 1.04 5.69 19.89
N ALA A 309 -0.01 6.10 20.59
CA ALA A 309 -0.90 7.16 20.11
C ALA A 309 -0.24 8.55 20.05
N ASP A 310 0.74 8.81 20.92
CA ASP A 310 1.54 10.04 20.90
C ASP A 310 2.52 10.04 19.69
N ASP A 311 3.11 8.89 19.37
CA ASP A 311 4.03 8.74 18.24
C ASP A 311 3.32 8.71 16.88
N PHE A 312 2.17 8.04 16.81
CA PHE A 312 1.41 7.79 15.59
C PHE A 312 0.10 8.58 15.62
N PRO A 313 0.05 9.75 14.96
CA PRO A 313 -1.10 10.65 15.02
C PRO A 313 -2.31 10.16 14.20
N ASP A 314 -2.18 9.09 13.41
CA ASP A 314 -3.26 8.56 12.57
C ASP A 314 -4.53 8.23 13.39
N ALA A 315 -5.70 8.47 12.80
CA ALA A 315 -6.96 8.22 13.49
C ALA A 315 -7.19 6.72 13.81
N TYR A 316 -6.50 5.83 13.09
CA TYR A 316 -6.66 4.38 13.17
C TYR A 316 -5.45 3.73 13.85
N ILE A 317 -5.72 2.62 14.55
CA ILE A 317 -4.69 1.74 15.09
C ILE A 317 -5.08 0.29 14.81
N HIS A 318 -4.16 -0.49 14.24
CA HIS A 318 -4.38 -1.91 14.03
C HIS A 318 -3.86 -2.67 15.26
N LEU A 319 -4.72 -3.52 15.82
CA LEU A 319 -4.44 -4.30 17.03
C LEU A 319 -4.16 -5.77 16.71
N GLY A 320 -4.12 -6.11 15.42
CA GLY A 320 -3.85 -7.45 14.91
C GLY A 320 -4.93 -8.45 15.30
N GLY A 321 -4.53 -9.49 16.02
CA GLY A 321 -5.40 -10.52 16.58
C GLY A 321 -5.58 -11.73 15.65
N ASP A 322 -4.70 -11.90 14.67
CA ASP A 322 -4.69 -13.04 13.76
C ASP A 322 -3.97 -14.25 14.34
N GLU A 323 -4.44 -15.41 13.84
CA GLU A 323 -3.81 -16.71 14.00
C GLU A 323 -3.53 -17.22 15.43
N PRO A 324 -4.19 -16.75 16.52
CA PRO A 324 -3.83 -17.18 17.88
C PRO A 324 -3.91 -18.71 18.06
N GLU A 325 -4.72 -19.39 17.24
CA GLU A 325 -4.89 -20.84 17.19
C GLU A 325 -3.58 -21.64 17.12
N PHE A 326 -2.52 -21.12 16.50
CA PHE A 326 -1.25 -21.85 16.39
C PHE A 326 -0.57 -22.06 17.74
N TRP A 327 -0.89 -21.23 18.73
CA TRP A 327 -0.23 -21.23 20.04
C TRP A 327 -1.18 -21.60 21.20
N LEU A 328 -2.50 -21.66 20.96
CA LEU A 328 -3.48 -21.94 22.03
C LEU A 328 -3.19 -23.26 22.76
N ALA A 329 -2.89 -24.32 22.00
CA ALA A 329 -2.67 -25.65 22.57
C ALA A 329 -1.46 -25.68 23.51
N GLU A 330 -0.34 -25.11 23.09
CA GLU A 330 0.89 -25.11 23.89
C GLU A 330 0.88 -24.06 25.01
N CYS A 331 0.30 -22.88 24.77
CA CYS A 331 0.41 -21.76 25.70
C CYS A 331 -0.79 -21.63 26.64
N TRP A 332 -2.03 -21.79 26.19
CA TRP A 332 -3.20 -21.58 27.04
C TRP A 332 -3.76 -22.90 27.57
N ASP A 333 -3.90 -23.92 26.70
CA ASP A 333 -4.53 -25.19 27.08
C ASP A 333 -3.68 -26.02 28.04
N ARG A 334 -2.37 -26.10 27.78
CA ARG A 334 -1.45 -26.87 28.62
C ARG A 334 -0.89 -26.09 29.80
N ASN A 335 -1.18 -24.80 29.92
CA ASN A 335 -0.67 -23.98 31.01
C ASN A 335 -1.59 -24.05 32.26
N PRO A 336 -1.10 -24.59 33.40
CA PRO A 336 -1.92 -24.76 34.60
C PRO A 336 -2.46 -23.46 35.19
N LYS A 337 -1.70 -22.36 35.06
CA LYS A 337 -2.11 -21.03 35.53
C LYS A 337 -3.29 -20.50 34.73
N ILE A 338 -3.25 -20.63 33.41
CA ILE A 338 -4.35 -20.22 32.53
C ILE A 338 -5.59 -21.09 32.76
N GLN A 339 -5.43 -22.40 32.92
CA GLN A 339 -6.56 -23.29 33.25
C GLN A 339 -7.22 -22.90 34.58
N ALA A 340 -6.42 -22.65 35.63
CA ALA A 340 -6.95 -22.17 36.92
C ALA A 340 -7.66 -20.81 36.81
N PHE A 341 -7.17 -19.92 35.95
CA PHE A 341 -7.85 -18.65 35.67
C PHE A 341 -9.17 -18.85 34.95
N LYS A 342 -9.23 -19.72 33.93
CA LYS A 342 -10.47 -20.09 33.23
C LYS A 342 -11.51 -20.64 34.20
N GLU A 343 -11.12 -21.57 35.07
CA GLU A 343 -11.99 -22.11 36.12
C GLU A 343 -12.52 -21.01 37.05
N LYS A 344 -11.64 -20.12 37.53
CA LYS A 344 -12.02 -19.00 38.41
C LYS A 344 -13.01 -18.04 37.75
N MET A 345 -12.84 -17.78 36.45
CA MET A 345 -13.69 -16.86 35.69
C MET A 345 -14.95 -17.53 35.13
N GLY A 346 -15.06 -18.86 35.23
CA GLY A 346 -16.16 -19.63 34.67
C GLY A 346 -16.10 -19.77 33.14
N PHE A 347 -14.92 -19.64 32.54
CA PHE A 347 -14.72 -19.81 31.10
C PHE A 347 -14.54 -21.29 30.75
N SER A 348 -15.37 -21.79 29.83
CA SER A 348 -15.34 -23.18 29.37
C SER A 348 -14.46 -23.36 28.13
N THR A 349 -14.26 -22.30 27.35
CA THR A 349 -13.57 -22.33 26.04
C THR A 349 -12.48 -21.27 25.92
N ASN A 350 -11.55 -21.45 24.98
CA ASN A 350 -10.58 -20.40 24.65
C ASN A 350 -11.22 -19.22 23.92
N THR A 351 -12.36 -19.44 23.26
CA THR A 351 -13.21 -18.38 22.70
C THR A 351 -13.66 -17.41 23.80
N GLU A 352 -14.14 -17.90 24.95
CA GLU A 352 -14.55 -17.03 26.07
C GLU A 352 -13.36 -16.29 26.71
N LEU A 353 -12.21 -16.95 26.83
CA LEU A 353 -10.98 -16.28 27.28
C LEU A 353 -10.50 -15.21 26.28
N GLY A 354 -10.62 -15.49 24.98
CA GLY A 354 -10.33 -14.55 23.90
C GLY A 354 -11.32 -13.37 23.89
N ASP A 355 -12.61 -13.61 24.13
CA ASP A 355 -13.62 -12.55 24.27
C ASP A 355 -13.25 -11.62 25.42
N PHE A 356 -12.86 -12.19 26.56
CA PHE A 356 -12.35 -11.44 27.70
C PHE A 356 -11.10 -10.63 27.31
N TYR A 357 -10.11 -11.25 26.66
CA TYR A 357 -8.89 -10.55 26.23
C TYR A 357 -9.21 -9.36 25.30
N VAL A 358 -10.00 -9.59 24.25
CA VAL A 358 -10.36 -8.57 23.27
C VAL A 358 -11.09 -7.42 23.94
N GLU A 359 -12.11 -7.70 24.77
CA GLU A 359 -12.84 -6.64 25.49
C GLU A 359 -11.89 -5.79 26.36
N ARG A 360 -11.01 -6.44 27.12
CA ARG A 360 -10.05 -5.77 28.00
C ARG A 360 -9.03 -4.94 27.23
N LEU A 361 -8.49 -5.47 26.12
CA LEU A 361 -7.58 -4.75 25.22
C LEU A 361 -8.28 -3.53 24.61
N GLN A 362 -9.48 -3.70 24.06
CA GLN A 362 -10.22 -2.61 23.41
C GLN A 362 -10.47 -1.45 24.38
N ASN A 363 -10.89 -1.77 25.61
CA ASN A 363 -11.11 -0.77 26.66
C ASN A 363 -9.80 -0.07 27.07
N ALA A 364 -8.72 -0.82 27.25
CA ALA A 364 -7.41 -0.28 27.59
C ALA A 364 -6.88 0.68 26.51
N VAL A 365 -7.01 0.31 25.23
CA VAL A 365 -6.58 1.10 24.08
C VAL A 365 -7.49 2.31 23.86
N ALA A 366 -8.81 2.13 23.90
CA ALA A 366 -9.76 3.23 23.68
C ALA A 366 -9.53 4.37 24.67
N ASN A 367 -9.35 4.05 25.96
CA ASN A 367 -9.07 5.04 27.01
C ASN A 367 -7.70 5.69 26.84
N ALA A 368 -6.69 4.92 26.42
CA ALA A 368 -5.32 5.42 26.27
C ALA A 368 -5.11 6.32 25.05
N THR A 369 -5.93 6.16 24.02
CA THR A 369 -5.71 6.76 22.69
C THR A 369 -6.72 7.84 22.30
N ASN A 370 -7.54 8.31 23.25
CA ASN A 370 -8.66 9.21 22.97
C ASN A 370 -9.63 8.62 21.92
N HIS A 371 -9.95 7.32 22.08
CA HIS A 371 -10.87 6.58 21.24
C HIS A 371 -10.50 6.55 19.74
N LYS A 372 -9.21 6.38 19.41
CA LYS A 372 -8.80 6.03 18.03
C LYS A 372 -9.59 4.81 17.54
N THR A 373 -9.91 4.80 16.24
CA THR A 373 -10.64 3.67 15.65
C THR A 373 -9.73 2.45 15.62
N GLN A 374 -10.23 1.34 16.16
CA GLN A 374 -9.49 0.09 16.25
C GLN A 374 -9.79 -0.80 15.05
N ILE A 375 -8.76 -1.43 14.52
CA ILE A 375 -8.85 -2.41 13.43
C ILE A 375 -8.32 -3.74 13.93
N PHE A 376 -9.01 -4.81 13.56
CA PHE A 376 -8.59 -6.18 13.84
C PHE A 376 -8.58 -7.00 12.55
N TRP A 377 -7.69 -7.97 12.47
CA TRP A 377 -7.81 -9.04 11.48
C TRP A 377 -9.11 -9.82 11.70
N GLN A 378 -9.58 -10.48 10.63
CA GLN A 378 -10.89 -11.16 10.65
C GLN A 378 -11.04 -12.23 11.73
N ASP A 379 -9.95 -12.81 12.22
CA ASP A 379 -9.91 -13.84 13.26
C ASP A 379 -10.67 -13.42 14.51
N VAL A 380 -10.49 -12.15 14.91
CA VAL A 380 -11.20 -11.59 16.07
C VAL A 380 -12.70 -11.50 15.79
N PHE A 381 -13.13 -11.24 14.56
CA PHE A 381 -14.54 -11.27 14.18
C PHE A 381 -15.10 -12.69 14.05
N ASP A 382 -14.27 -13.65 13.63
CA ASP A 382 -14.66 -15.04 13.40
C ASP A 382 -14.81 -15.80 14.71
N ASN A 383 -13.90 -15.53 15.65
CA ASN A 383 -13.75 -16.31 16.87
C ASN A 383 -14.11 -15.53 18.13
N ASN A 384 -14.26 -14.20 18.06
CA ASN A 384 -14.50 -13.34 19.21
C ASN A 384 -15.55 -12.24 18.95
N LYS A 385 -15.75 -11.36 19.93
CA LYS A 385 -16.77 -10.30 19.91
C LYS A 385 -16.16 -8.90 20.00
N PRO A 386 -15.46 -8.40 18.97
CA PRO A 386 -14.94 -7.04 18.97
C PRO A 386 -16.08 -6.01 19.00
N ALA A 387 -15.86 -4.83 19.58
CA ALA A 387 -16.83 -3.74 19.62
C ALA A 387 -17.36 -3.40 18.22
N SER A 388 -18.64 -3.06 18.07
CA SER A 388 -19.30 -2.81 16.78
C SER A 388 -18.67 -1.67 15.95
N SER A 389 -18.00 -0.73 16.62
CA SER A 389 -17.27 0.38 15.99
C SER A 389 -15.96 -0.05 15.30
N SER A 390 -15.43 -1.23 15.62
CA SER A 390 -14.18 -1.76 15.08
C SER A 390 -14.30 -2.04 13.59
N ILE A 391 -13.22 -1.76 12.86
CA ILE A 391 -13.08 -2.14 11.45
C ILE A 391 -12.53 -3.56 11.40
N ILE A 392 -13.08 -4.40 10.51
CA ILE A 392 -12.57 -5.76 10.30
C ILE A 392 -11.73 -5.80 9.02
N HIS A 393 -10.52 -6.32 9.13
CA HIS A 393 -9.58 -6.49 8.03
C HIS A 393 -9.64 -7.95 7.55
N VAL A 394 -10.29 -8.16 6.40
CA VAL A 394 -10.53 -9.48 5.80
C VAL A 394 -9.31 -9.91 5.00
N TRP A 395 -8.72 -11.05 5.39
CA TRP A 395 -7.48 -11.57 4.83
C TRP A 395 -7.53 -13.06 4.43
N LYS A 396 -8.50 -13.82 4.94
CA LYS A 396 -8.72 -15.24 4.58
C LYS A 396 -9.64 -15.38 3.36
N GLY A 397 -9.61 -16.58 2.79
CA GLY A 397 -10.35 -16.98 1.60
C GLY A 397 -9.38 -17.32 0.47
N GLU A 398 -9.42 -18.55 -0.01
CA GLU A 398 -8.53 -19.05 -1.06
C GLU A 398 -9.12 -18.81 -2.45
N THR A 399 -10.46 -18.75 -2.53
CA THR A 399 -11.19 -18.51 -3.77
C THR A 399 -11.91 -17.16 -3.75
N HIS A 400 -12.13 -16.56 -4.93
CA HIS A 400 -12.85 -15.30 -5.04
C HIS A 400 -14.26 -15.35 -4.38
N PRO A 401 -15.07 -16.41 -4.54
CA PRO A 401 -16.34 -16.54 -3.83
C PRO A 401 -16.21 -16.54 -2.30
N GLU A 402 -15.18 -17.20 -1.74
CA GLU A 402 -14.93 -17.19 -0.29
C GLU A 402 -14.57 -15.79 0.22
N VAL A 403 -13.69 -15.09 -0.50
CA VAL A 403 -13.32 -13.72 -0.16
C VAL A 403 -14.56 -12.81 -0.16
N MET A 404 -15.41 -12.91 -1.21
CA MET A 404 -16.65 -12.15 -1.28
C MET A 404 -17.65 -12.53 -0.17
N ALA A 405 -17.73 -13.81 0.20
CA ALA A 405 -18.58 -14.28 1.30
C ALA A 405 -18.11 -13.73 2.66
N ASN A 406 -16.80 -13.64 2.89
CA ASN A 406 -16.24 -13.04 4.10
C ASN A 406 -16.59 -11.54 4.20
N ILE A 407 -16.43 -10.78 3.12
CA ILE A 407 -16.83 -9.36 3.07
C ILE A 407 -18.33 -9.21 3.34
N LYS A 408 -19.17 -10.05 2.71
CA LYS A 408 -20.63 -10.04 2.91
C LYS A 408 -20.99 -10.29 4.37
N ARG A 409 -20.41 -11.31 5.00
CA ARG A 409 -20.67 -11.65 6.41
C ARG A 409 -20.31 -10.52 7.37
N VAL A 410 -19.17 -9.85 7.15
CA VAL A 410 -18.76 -8.70 7.96
C VAL A 410 -19.74 -7.54 7.78
N THR A 411 -20.07 -7.18 6.55
CA THR A 411 -20.96 -6.04 6.25
C THR A 411 -22.41 -6.29 6.64
N GLU A 412 -22.90 -7.54 6.60
CA GLU A 412 -24.20 -7.97 7.15
C GLU A 412 -24.33 -7.70 8.65
N SER A 413 -23.21 -7.73 9.39
CA SER A 413 -23.18 -7.37 10.82
C SER A 413 -23.14 -5.86 11.07
N GLY A 414 -23.24 -5.03 10.01
CA GLY A 414 -23.22 -3.57 10.10
C GLY A 414 -21.81 -2.97 10.30
N ARG A 415 -20.76 -3.74 10.03
CA ARG A 415 -19.37 -3.35 10.29
C ARG A 415 -18.66 -2.87 9.04
N ARG A 416 -17.76 -1.91 9.24
CA ARG A 416 -16.81 -1.44 8.22
C ARG A 416 -15.75 -2.49 7.93
N VAL A 417 -15.34 -2.60 6.68
CA VAL A 417 -14.40 -3.63 6.21
C VAL A 417 -13.26 -3.05 5.35
N ILE A 418 -12.07 -3.61 5.53
CA ILE A 418 -10.89 -3.44 4.67
C ILE A 418 -10.53 -4.83 4.13
N LEU A 419 -10.13 -4.91 2.85
CA LEU A 419 -9.76 -6.18 2.21
C LEU A 419 -8.24 -6.27 1.94
N SER A 420 -7.65 -7.42 2.24
CA SER A 420 -6.31 -7.80 1.75
C SER A 420 -6.23 -9.22 1.16
N SER A 421 -7.24 -10.10 1.34
CA SER A 421 -7.15 -11.54 1.00
C SER A 421 -6.65 -11.82 -0.42
N CYS A 422 -7.09 -11.03 -1.40
CA CYS A 422 -6.70 -11.20 -2.80
C CYS A 422 -5.38 -10.50 -3.19
N TRP A 423 -4.69 -9.86 -2.24
CA TRP A 423 -3.54 -8.98 -2.47
C TRP A 423 -2.35 -9.30 -1.56
N TYR A 424 -2.11 -10.59 -1.29
CA TYR A 424 -0.91 -11.10 -0.64
C TYR A 424 0.25 -11.15 -1.63
N LEU A 425 0.98 -10.04 -1.76
CA LEU A 425 2.10 -9.91 -2.69
C LEU A 425 3.39 -10.55 -2.16
N ASN A 426 3.46 -10.98 -0.90
CA ASN A 426 4.55 -11.85 -0.45
C ASN A 426 4.53 -13.20 -1.19
N ARG A 427 3.34 -13.69 -1.57
CA ARG A 427 3.13 -14.90 -2.39
C ARG A 427 3.39 -14.56 -3.87
N ILE A 428 4.51 -15.02 -4.41
CA ILE A 428 4.92 -14.76 -5.79
C ILE A 428 4.58 -15.94 -6.70
N ASN A 429 4.23 -15.66 -7.95
CA ASN A 429 4.03 -16.66 -8.99
C ASN A 429 4.81 -16.30 -10.25
N TYR A 430 5.15 -17.30 -11.07
CA TYR A 430 5.82 -17.04 -12.35
C TYR A 430 4.87 -16.35 -13.34
N GLY A 431 5.38 -15.33 -14.05
CA GLY A 431 4.65 -14.59 -15.08
C GLY A 431 4.02 -13.29 -14.57
N ALA A 432 3.11 -12.74 -15.36
CA ALA A 432 2.35 -11.52 -15.02
C ALA A 432 1.19 -11.85 -14.05
N ASP A 433 1.54 -12.26 -12.84
CA ASP A 433 0.64 -12.68 -11.77
C ASP A 433 -0.41 -11.62 -11.38
N TRP A 434 -0.27 -10.36 -11.77
CA TRP A 434 -1.26 -9.32 -11.51
C TRP A 434 -2.47 -9.35 -12.47
N LYS A 435 -2.37 -9.97 -13.65
CA LYS A 435 -3.35 -9.83 -14.77
C LYS A 435 -4.52 -10.82 -14.69
N GLU A 436 -4.25 -12.12 -14.81
CA GLU A 436 -5.23 -13.20 -14.91
C GLU A 436 -4.73 -14.40 -14.12
N ASN A 437 -5.65 -15.21 -13.59
CA ASN A 437 -5.31 -16.53 -13.07
C ASN A 437 -4.92 -17.40 -14.25
N PHE A 438 -3.68 -17.86 -14.29
CA PHE A 438 -3.23 -18.84 -15.27
C PHE A 438 -3.85 -20.20 -14.91
N ASP A 439 -5.13 -20.43 -15.24
CA ASP A 439 -5.58 -21.66 -15.89
C ASP A 439 -7.11 -21.70 -16.11
N GLU A 440 -7.51 -21.98 -17.35
CA GLU A 440 -8.84 -22.54 -17.71
C GLU A 440 -9.01 -23.99 -17.19
N LYS A 441 -8.04 -24.50 -16.43
CA LYS A 441 -8.08 -25.72 -15.64
C LYS A 441 -7.90 -25.45 -14.14
N GLY A 442 -8.73 -24.56 -13.60
CA GLY A 442 -9.11 -24.52 -12.19
C GLY A 442 -8.03 -24.03 -11.21
N PRO A 443 -8.23 -22.88 -10.54
CA PRO A 443 -7.35 -22.47 -9.47
C PRO A 443 -7.90 -22.98 -8.13
N GLU A 444 -7.47 -24.14 -7.66
CA GLU A 444 -7.57 -24.42 -6.22
C GLU A 444 -6.49 -23.67 -5.42
N ASN A 445 -5.57 -22.91 -6.06
CA ASN A 445 -4.48 -22.18 -5.38
C ASN A 445 -3.88 -20.99 -6.17
N SER A 446 -4.65 -20.23 -6.96
CA SER A 446 -4.04 -19.17 -7.80
C SER A 446 -4.00 -17.81 -7.09
N TYR A 447 -2.91 -17.57 -6.35
CA TYR A 447 -2.52 -16.25 -5.81
C TYR A 447 -2.06 -15.29 -6.93
N SER A 448 -2.99 -14.94 -7.83
CA SER A 448 -2.77 -14.09 -8.99
C SER A 448 -4.07 -13.36 -9.38
N GLY A 449 -4.05 -12.56 -10.43
CA GLY A 449 -5.21 -11.80 -10.88
C GLY A 449 -5.59 -10.64 -9.95
N TYR A 450 -4.60 -10.02 -9.30
CA TYR A 450 -4.80 -8.91 -8.35
C TYR A 450 -5.70 -7.80 -8.91
N TYR A 451 -5.58 -7.52 -10.21
CA TYR A 451 -6.36 -6.50 -10.89
C TYR A 451 -7.87 -6.81 -10.89
N ASN A 452 -8.28 -8.08 -10.83
CA ASN A 452 -9.69 -8.49 -10.99
C ASN A 452 -10.47 -8.52 -9.67
N CYS A 453 -9.81 -8.35 -8.53
CA CYS A 453 -10.47 -8.39 -7.22
C CYS A 453 -11.18 -7.06 -6.93
N ASP A 454 -12.52 -7.03 -6.96
CA ASP A 454 -13.31 -5.86 -6.56
C ASP A 454 -13.88 -6.03 -5.15
N PRO A 455 -13.48 -5.20 -4.16
CA PRO A 455 -14.02 -5.27 -2.80
C PRO A 455 -15.54 -5.10 -2.69
N ARG A 456 -16.19 -4.46 -3.67
CA ARG A 456 -17.66 -4.28 -3.74
C ARG A 456 -18.34 -5.26 -4.72
N GLY A 457 -17.59 -6.28 -5.17
CA GLY A 457 -18.04 -7.30 -6.12
C GLY A 457 -19.00 -8.35 -5.56
N PHE A 458 -19.19 -8.39 -4.24
CA PHE A 458 -20.12 -9.32 -3.59
C PHE A 458 -21.59 -8.96 -3.80
N ASP A 459 -22.47 -9.95 -3.62
CA ASP A 459 -23.93 -9.77 -3.61
C ASP A 459 -24.36 -9.19 -2.26
N GLY A 460 -24.69 -7.89 -2.26
CA GLY A 460 -25.05 -7.14 -1.05
C GLY A 460 -25.75 -5.83 -1.40
N THR A 461 -26.46 -5.26 -0.43
CA THR A 461 -27.18 -4.00 -0.59
C THR A 461 -26.22 -2.81 -0.78
N PRO A 462 -26.68 -1.68 -1.32
CA PRO A 462 -25.86 -0.46 -1.39
C PRO A 462 -25.24 -0.07 -0.04
N GLU A 463 -26.00 -0.17 1.05
CA GLU A 463 -25.55 0.15 2.40
C GLU A 463 -24.42 -0.78 2.86
N GLN A 464 -24.51 -2.08 2.53
CA GLN A 464 -23.43 -3.04 2.80
C GLN A 464 -22.17 -2.71 1.99
N LYS A 465 -22.32 -2.27 0.75
CA LYS A 465 -21.19 -1.89 -0.12
C LYS A 465 -20.52 -0.58 0.35
N ASP A 466 -21.27 0.32 0.96
CA ASP A 466 -20.75 1.57 1.55
C ASP A 466 -19.90 1.33 2.81
N LEU A 467 -20.11 0.20 3.51
CA LEU A 467 -19.26 -0.22 4.62
C LEU A 467 -17.86 -0.69 4.18
N VAL A 468 -17.65 -0.93 2.88
CA VAL A 468 -16.34 -1.27 2.31
C VAL A 468 -15.49 -0.01 2.15
N LEU A 469 -14.51 0.15 3.03
CA LEU A 469 -13.62 1.32 3.05
C LEU A 469 -12.56 1.27 1.95
N GLY A 470 -12.22 0.08 1.47
CA GLY A 470 -11.20 -0.15 0.46
C GLY A 470 -10.34 -1.37 0.78
N GLY A 471 -9.03 -1.22 0.62
CA GLY A 471 -8.12 -2.34 0.61
C GLY A 471 -6.69 -2.02 1.04
N VAL A 472 -5.96 -3.07 1.42
CA VAL A 472 -4.54 -3.02 1.76
C VAL A 472 -3.82 -4.11 0.98
N ILE A 473 -2.76 -3.72 0.29
CA ILE A 473 -1.80 -4.61 -0.36
C ILE A 473 -0.93 -5.21 0.73
N ALA A 474 -0.89 -6.53 0.90
CA ALA A 474 -0.13 -7.19 1.95
C ALA A 474 1.25 -7.65 1.45
N LEU A 475 2.31 -7.15 2.07
CA LEU A 475 3.68 -7.64 1.86
C LEU A 475 4.31 -8.04 3.20
N TRP A 476 4.00 -9.27 3.61
CA TRP A 476 4.64 -9.92 4.74
C TRP A 476 6.14 -10.18 4.49
N GLY A 477 6.90 -10.18 5.59
CA GLY A 477 8.34 -10.00 5.59
C GLY A 477 9.16 -11.29 5.67
N GLU A 478 8.56 -12.48 5.72
CA GLU A 478 9.30 -13.74 5.97
C GLU A 478 10.40 -13.98 4.92
N MET A 479 10.14 -13.57 3.68
CA MET A 479 11.06 -13.72 2.54
C MET A 479 11.35 -12.38 1.84
N VAL A 480 11.14 -11.27 2.55
CA VAL A 480 11.21 -9.91 2.00
C VAL A 480 12.01 -9.00 2.91
N ASP A 481 13.02 -8.33 2.35
CA ASP A 481 13.79 -7.30 3.02
C ASP A 481 14.11 -6.15 2.04
N ALA A 482 15.02 -5.26 2.44
CA ALA A 482 15.47 -4.14 1.61
C ALA A 482 15.99 -4.53 0.20
N THR A 483 16.46 -5.76 0.01
CA THR A 483 17.12 -6.20 -1.23
C THR A 483 16.13 -6.53 -2.35
N ASN A 484 14.91 -6.94 -2.01
CA ASN A 484 13.93 -7.44 -2.97
C ASN A 484 12.55 -6.77 -2.85
N MET A 485 12.29 -5.96 -1.82
CA MET A 485 10.98 -5.34 -1.58
C MET A 485 10.45 -4.54 -2.78
N GLU A 486 11.28 -3.70 -3.37
CA GLU A 486 10.85 -2.76 -4.42
C GLU A 486 10.44 -3.50 -5.72
N SER A 487 11.27 -4.44 -6.17
CA SER A 487 10.97 -5.25 -7.35
C SER A 487 9.85 -6.25 -7.11
N ARG A 488 9.71 -6.76 -5.88
CA ARG A 488 8.59 -7.61 -5.49
C ARG A 488 7.29 -6.82 -5.53
N LEU A 489 7.21 -5.62 -4.94
CA LEU A 489 5.97 -4.85 -4.92
C LEU A 489 5.56 -4.33 -6.29
N TRP A 490 6.48 -3.70 -7.00
CA TRP A 490 6.13 -2.85 -8.12
C TRP A 490 6.54 -3.52 -9.43
N PRO A 491 5.62 -3.68 -10.41
CA PRO A 491 4.36 -2.95 -10.57
C PRO A 491 3.11 -3.73 -10.13
N ARG A 492 3.24 -4.85 -9.42
CA ARG A 492 2.08 -5.67 -8.99
C ARG A 492 1.13 -4.89 -8.09
N ALA A 493 1.68 -4.07 -7.19
CA ALA A 493 0.94 -3.14 -6.34
C ALA A 493 0.22 -2.03 -7.14
N SER A 494 0.73 -1.65 -8.32
CA SER A 494 0.06 -0.68 -9.21
C SER A 494 -1.29 -1.21 -9.70
N ALA A 495 -1.38 -2.50 -10.02
CA ALA A 495 -2.66 -3.12 -10.42
C ALA A 495 -3.74 -2.96 -9.34
N VAL A 496 -3.36 -3.15 -8.07
CA VAL A 496 -4.27 -2.97 -6.93
C VAL A 496 -4.59 -1.49 -6.71
N ALA A 497 -3.60 -0.61 -6.87
CA ALA A 497 -3.80 0.83 -6.74
C ALA A 497 -4.84 1.37 -7.73
N GLU A 498 -4.81 0.90 -8.99
CA GLU A 498 -5.83 1.25 -9.99
C GLU A 498 -7.21 0.67 -9.63
N ARG A 499 -7.27 -0.57 -9.18
CA ARG A 499 -8.53 -1.18 -8.71
C ARG A 499 -9.17 -0.41 -7.55
N LEU A 500 -8.35 0.15 -6.65
CA LEU A 500 -8.81 0.90 -5.49
C LEU A 500 -9.07 2.40 -5.77
N TRP A 501 -8.51 2.94 -6.85
CA TRP A 501 -8.71 4.33 -7.26
C TRP A 501 -9.83 4.48 -8.28
N SER A 502 -9.75 3.74 -9.39
CA SER A 502 -10.55 3.97 -10.59
C SER A 502 -11.95 3.37 -10.49
N PRO A 503 -12.91 3.88 -11.29
CA PRO A 503 -14.24 3.29 -11.36
C PRO A 503 -14.23 1.82 -11.80
N ALA A 504 -15.16 1.03 -11.26
CA ALA A 504 -15.22 -0.42 -11.47
C ALA A 504 -15.40 -0.78 -12.95
N GLU A 505 -16.24 -0.01 -13.63
CA GLU A 505 -16.64 -0.19 -15.01
C GLU A 505 -15.50 0.04 -16.01
N LEU A 506 -14.54 0.91 -15.66
CA LEU A 506 -13.36 1.19 -16.49
C LEU A 506 -12.22 0.19 -16.28
N THR A 507 -12.29 -0.59 -15.20
CA THR A 507 -11.22 -1.49 -14.77
C THR A 507 -11.59 -2.96 -14.95
N LYS A 508 -12.55 -3.32 -15.81
CA LYS A 508 -12.99 -4.72 -15.98
C LYS A 508 -11.99 -5.65 -16.68
N GLU A 509 -11.06 -5.10 -17.46
CA GLU A 509 -10.18 -5.88 -18.34
C GLU A 509 -8.71 -5.54 -18.05
N ALA A 510 -7.99 -6.45 -17.39
CA ALA A 510 -6.57 -6.25 -17.04
C ALA A 510 -5.66 -5.98 -18.26
N LYS A 511 -5.98 -6.57 -19.42
CA LYS A 511 -5.26 -6.30 -20.68
C LYS A 511 -5.27 -4.83 -21.10
N LYS A 512 -6.33 -4.06 -20.77
CA LYS A 512 -6.42 -2.62 -21.07
C LYS A 512 -5.57 -1.76 -20.12
N ALA A 513 -5.13 -2.32 -19.00
CA ALA A 513 -4.27 -1.63 -18.05
C ALA A 513 -2.78 -1.73 -18.43
N TRP A 514 -2.38 -2.82 -19.07
CA TRP A 514 -0.98 -3.12 -19.35
C TRP A 514 -0.22 -1.97 -20.05
N PRO A 515 -0.71 -1.33 -21.13
CA PRO A 515 0.03 -0.26 -21.81
C PRO A 515 0.38 0.92 -20.91
N ARG A 516 -0.58 1.34 -20.09
CA ARG A 516 -0.45 2.48 -19.16
C ARG A 516 0.43 2.11 -17.97
N MET A 517 0.29 0.87 -17.47
CA MET A 517 1.13 0.37 -16.39
C MET A 517 2.59 0.18 -16.84
N HIS A 518 2.83 -0.20 -18.09
CA HIS A 518 4.17 -0.26 -18.68
C HIS A 518 4.80 1.13 -18.75
N GLU A 519 4.06 2.13 -19.23
CA GLU A 519 4.52 3.52 -19.23
C GLU A 519 4.84 4.01 -17.81
N LEU A 520 3.97 3.72 -16.83
CA LEU A 520 4.22 4.03 -15.42
C LEU A 520 5.48 3.34 -14.89
N ARG A 521 5.70 2.06 -15.21
CA ARG A 521 6.89 1.30 -14.81
C ARG A 521 8.15 1.96 -15.38
N CYS A 522 8.17 2.28 -16.67
CA CYS A 522 9.31 2.97 -17.28
C CYS A 522 9.56 4.35 -16.65
N ARG A 523 8.50 5.07 -16.29
CA ARG A 523 8.58 6.35 -15.57
C ARG A 523 9.15 6.17 -14.16
N GLN A 524 8.78 5.12 -13.44
CA GLN A 524 9.34 4.83 -12.12
C GLN A 524 10.83 4.45 -12.22
N LEU A 525 11.23 3.69 -13.25
CA LEU A 525 12.64 3.42 -13.52
C LEU A 525 13.44 4.71 -13.74
N SER A 526 12.95 5.62 -14.59
CA SER A 526 13.64 6.89 -14.86
C SER A 526 13.67 7.82 -13.64
N ARG A 527 12.76 7.64 -12.68
CA ARG A 527 12.77 8.29 -11.35
C ARG A 527 13.73 7.64 -10.34
N GLY A 528 14.47 6.60 -10.73
CA GLY A 528 15.48 5.93 -9.89
C GLY A 528 14.94 4.79 -9.02
N PHE A 529 13.79 4.22 -9.39
CA PHE A 529 13.23 3.02 -8.74
C PHE A 529 13.59 1.75 -9.51
N ARG A 530 13.59 0.61 -8.83
CA ARG A 530 13.94 -0.75 -9.27
C ARG A 530 12.67 -1.58 -9.35
N VAL A 531 11.84 -1.21 -10.32
CA VAL A 531 10.53 -1.82 -10.58
C VAL A 531 10.70 -2.96 -11.57
N GLN A 532 10.12 -4.13 -11.27
CA GLN A 532 10.24 -5.29 -12.16
C GLN A 532 9.47 -5.05 -13.49
N PRO A 533 9.73 -5.82 -14.56
CA PRO A 533 8.93 -5.75 -15.78
C PRO A 533 7.44 -6.01 -15.53
N THR A 534 6.58 -5.42 -16.36
CA THR A 534 5.12 -5.55 -16.17
C THR A 534 4.57 -6.85 -16.74
N ASN A 535 5.05 -7.31 -17.90
CA ASN A 535 4.53 -8.49 -18.57
C ASN A 535 5.44 -8.93 -19.71
N TRP A 536 5.72 -10.24 -19.82
CA TRP A 536 6.56 -10.85 -20.86
C TRP A 536 7.90 -10.08 -21.07
N PRO A 537 8.76 -10.46 -22.03
CA PRO A 537 9.91 -9.62 -22.35
C PRO A 537 9.47 -8.27 -22.94
N ASP A 538 10.00 -7.19 -22.38
CA ASP A 538 9.83 -5.82 -22.87
C ASP A 538 11.14 -5.03 -22.71
N PHE A 539 11.14 -3.77 -23.11
CA PHE A 539 12.20 -2.83 -22.80
C PHE A 539 11.58 -1.49 -22.40
N CYS A 540 12.31 -0.70 -21.62
CA CYS A 540 12.00 0.70 -21.42
C CYS A 540 13.05 1.50 -22.18
N PRO A 541 12.67 2.42 -23.09
CA PRO A 541 13.64 3.19 -23.87
C PRO A 541 14.55 4.10 -23.03
N PHE A 542 14.30 4.11 -21.73
CA PHE A 542 14.79 5.01 -20.72
C PHE A 542 15.49 4.29 -19.56
N GLU A 543 15.66 2.96 -19.66
CA GLU A 543 16.31 2.17 -18.62
C GLU A 543 17.83 2.35 -18.58
N TRP A 544 18.42 2.82 -19.67
CA TRP A 544 19.86 3.01 -19.82
C TRP A 544 20.21 4.49 -19.99
N SER A 545 20.44 5.18 -18.87
CA SER A 545 21.37 6.32 -18.89
C SER A 545 22.75 5.71 -18.73
N GLY A 546 23.61 5.83 -19.74
CA GLY A 546 24.93 5.20 -19.80
C GLY A 546 25.95 5.69 -18.75
N ASP A 547 25.48 6.35 -17.69
CA ASP A 547 26.27 6.92 -16.60
C ASP A 547 25.67 6.46 -15.26
N ASN A 548 26.01 5.25 -14.82
CA ASN A 548 25.95 4.84 -13.41
C ASN A 548 27.19 4.02 -13.05
#